data_AF-A0A971X2J4-F1
#
_entry.id   AF-A0A971X2J4-F1
#
_cell.length_a   1.000
_cell.length_b   1.000
_cell.length_c   1.000
_cell.angle_alpha   90.00
_cell.angle_beta   90.00
_cell.angle_gamma   90.00
#
_symmetry.space_group_name_H-M   'P 1'
#
loop_
_entity.id
_entity.type
_entity.pdbx_description
1 polymer ?
#
loop_
_entity_poly.entity_id
_entity_poly.type
_entity_poly.pdbx_seq_one_letter_code
_entity_poly.pdbx_strand_id
1 'polypeptide(L)' 'MATLLEKPEPPGDYDCCESACEPCVWDFYYEELAAWQKQQQELKAAADGMKDDDGDG' A
#
# COMPACT_ATOMS: atom_id res chain seq x y z
N MET A 1 3.31 -8.37 -16.88
CA MET A 1 3.75 -8.79 -15.54
C MET A 1 3.14 -7.79 -14.58
N ALA A 2 2.22 -8.22 -13.70
CA ALA A 2 1.65 -7.31 -12.71
C ALA A 2 2.73 -7.02 -11.67
N THR A 3 3.31 -5.82 -11.71
CA THR A 3 4.28 -5.39 -10.71
C THR A 3 3.53 -5.15 -9.42
N LEU A 4 3.68 -6.05 -8.45
CA LEU A 4 3.15 -5.85 -7.11
C LEU A 4 3.85 -4.65 -6.49
N LEU A 5 3.11 -3.58 -6.22
CA LEU A 5 3.61 -2.48 -5.39
C LEU A 5 4.08 -3.05 -4.04
N GLU A 6 5.29 -2.66 -3.64
CA GLU A 6 5.82 -2.87 -2.31
C GLU A 6 5.32 -1.80 -1.34
N LYS A 7 5.29 -2.13 -0.05
CA LYS A 7 4.80 -1.18 0.97
C LYS A 7 5.85 -0.08 1.13
N PRO A 8 5.50 1.20 0.94
CA PRO A 8 6.47 2.28 1.15
C PRO A 8 6.90 2.33 2.62
N GLU A 9 8.16 2.66 2.86
CA GLU A 9 8.67 2.88 4.21
C GLU A 9 8.36 4.31 4.65
N PRO A 10 7.87 4.50 5.89
CA PRO A 10 7.58 5.83 6.40
C PRO A 10 8.88 6.63 6.51
N PRO A 11 8.86 7.93 6.16
CA PRO A 11 10.01 8.80 6.36
C PRO A 11 10.33 8.88 7.86
N GLY A 12 11.61 8.86 8.21
CA GLY A 12 12.04 9.03 9.59
C GLY A 12 11.79 10.45 10.09
N ASP A 13 11.64 10.63 11.41
CA ASP A 13 11.41 11.95 12.03
C ASP A 13 12.44 13.01 11.63
N TYR A 14 13.68 12.61 11.32
CA TYR A 14 14.76 13.50 10.88
C TYR A 14 14.83 13.75 9.36
N ASP A 15 14.05 12.99 8.58
CA ASP A 15 13.98 13.11 7.11
C ASP A 15 12.95 14.19 6.71
N CYS A 16 11.93 14.38 7.56
CA CYS A 16 11.02 15.50 7.47
C CYS A 16 11.70 16.75 8.05
N CYS A 17 11.95 17.77 7.23
CA CYS A 17 12.63 19.00 7.67
C CYS A 17 11.78 19.88 8.63
N GLU A 18 10.58 19.45 9.05
CA GLU A 18 9.64 20.06 10.02
C GLU A 18 9.35 21.58 9.88
N SER A 19 9.94 22.29 8.92
CA SER A 19 9.92 23.76 8.86
C SER A 19 9.95 24.38 7.47
N ALA A 20 10.37 23.71 6.38
CA ALA A 20 10.42 24.38 5.06
C ALA A 20 10.56 23.51 3.80
N CYS A 21 10.64 22.17 3.89
CA CYS A 21 10.78 21.35 2.67
C CYS A 21 9.42 21.17 2.00
N GLU A 22 9.17 21.98 0.97
CA GLU A 22 8.10 21.76 0.00
C GLU A 22 8.72 21.18 -1.28
N PRO A 23 8.23 20.03 -1.78
CA PRO A 23 7.13 19.20 -1.27
C PRO A 23 7.48 18.36 -0.02
N CYS A 24 6.48 18.15 0.85
CA CYS A 24 6.64 17.38 2.07
C CYS A 24 6.89 15.90 1.74
N VAL A 25 7.86 15.27 2.40
CA VAL A 25 8.15 13.84 2.21
C VAL A 25 6.93 12.95 2.53
N TRP A 26 6.06 13.42 3.41
CA TRP A 26 4.81 12.75 3.73
C TRP A 26 3.81 12.72 2.58
N ASP A 27 3.76 13.75 1.73
CA ASP A 27 2.86 13.76 0.57
C ASP A 27 3.18 12.61 -0.38
N PHE A 28 4.46 12.44 -0.74
CA PHE A 28 4.90 11.31 -1.57
C PHE A 28 4.60 9.96 -0.93
N TYR A 29 4.96 9.82 0.36
CA TYR A 29 4.69 8.59 1.10
C TYR A 29 3.21 8.22 1.09
N TYR A 30 2.31 9.20 1.30
CA TYR A 30 0.86 8.94 1.29
C TYR A 30 0.33 8.60 -0.10
N GLU A 31 0.84 9.23 -1.17
CA GLU A 31 0.48 8.87 -2.54
C GLU A 31 0.86 7.43 -2.87
N GLU A 32 2.09 7.04 -2.57
CA GLU A 32 2.59 5.67 -2.78
C GLU A 32 1.84 4.66 -1.91
N LEU A 33 1.58 5.01 -0.65
CA LEU A 33 0.88 4.16 0.29
C LEU A 33 -0.58 3.94 -0.16
N ALA A 34 -1.25 4.95 -0.68
CA ALA A 34 -2.61 4.83 -1.21
C ALA A 34 -2.67 3.86 -2.39
N ALA A 35 -1.71 3.95 -3.32
CA ALA A 35 -1.59 3.02 -4.45
C ALA A 35 -1.35 1.58 -3.97
N TRP A 36 -0.45 1.39 -3.00
CA TRP A 36 -0.20 0.08 -2.40
C TRP A 36 -1.44 -0.50 -1.72
N GLN A 37 -2.13 0.29 -0.89
CA GLN A 37 -3.33 -0.15 -0.18
C GLN A 37 -4.43 -0.59 -1.13
N LYS A 38 -4.65 0.18 -2.21
CA LYS A 38 -5.64 -0.19 -3.24
C LYS A 38 -5.32 -1.56 -3.84
N GLN A 39 -4.07 -1.78 -4.23
CA GLN A 39 -3.64 -3.06 -4.77
C GLN A 39 -3.82 -4.20 -3.75
N GLN A 40 -3.46 -3.99 -2.48
CA GLN A 40 -3.65 -5.02 -1.44
C GLN A 40 -5.12 -5.37 -1.23
N GLN A 41 -6.03 -4.40 -1.30
CA GLN A 41 -7.46 -4.65 -1.21
C GLN A 41 -7.94 -5.50 -2.39
N GLU A 42 -7.51 -5.20 -3.61
CA GLU A 42 -7.85 -5.98 -4.80
C GLU A 42 -7.31 -7.42 -4.71
N LEU A 43 -6.07 -7.59 -4.24
CA LEU A 43 -5.46 -8.92 -4.03
C LEU A 43 -6.18 -9.70 -2.93
N LYS A 44 -6.53 -9.05 -1.82
CA LYS A 44 -7.24 -9.68 -0.72
C LYS A 44 -8.64 -10.10 -1.14
N ALA A 45 -9.37 -9.25 -1.87
CA ALA A 45 -10.67 -9.58 -2.41
C ALA A 45 -10.59 -10.75 -3.42
N ALA A 46 -9.57 -10.77 -4.27
CA ALA A 46 -9.32 -11.87 -5.20
C ALA A 46 -8.92 -13.18 -4.49
N ALA A 47 -8.18 -13.10 -3.38
CA ALA A 47 -7.75 -14.27 -2.61
C ALA A 47 -8.86 -14.87 -1.73
N ASP A 48 -9.72 -14.03 -1.16
CA ASP A 48 -10.84 -14.45 -0.29
C ASP A 48 -11.94 -15.18 -1.09
N GLY A 49 -12.19 -14.76 -2.33
CA GLY A 49 -13.17 -15.39 -3.22
C GLY A 49 -12.83 -16.80 -3.73
N MET A 50 -11.67 -17.36 -3.37
CA MET A 50 -11.24 -18.71 -3.78
C MET A 50 -11.48 -19.79 -2.70
N LYS A 51 -12.12 -19.46 -1.57
CA LYS A 51 -12.26 -20.40 -0.44
C LYS A 51 -13.60 -21.15 -0.33
N ASP A 52 -14.50 -20.97 -1.29
CA ASP A 52 -15.77 -21.71 -1.37
C ASP A 52 -15.75 -22.68 -2.57
N ASP A 53 -14.99 -23.77 -2.46
CA ASP A 53 -15.27 -25.04 -3.16
C ASP A 53 -14.57 -26.19 -2.43
N ASP A 54 -14.96 -26.45 -1.19
CA ASP A 54 -14.80 -27.79 -0.58
C ASP A 54 -15.92 -27.97 0.45
N GLY A 55 -17.14 -27.97 -0.08
CA GLY A 55 -18.37 -28.32 0.63
C GLY A 55 -18.84 -29.70 0.19
N ASP A 56 -18.53 -30.69 1.02
CA ASP A 56 -19.40 -31.79 1.50
C ASP A 56 -20.33 -32.51 0.50
N GLY A 57 -20.07 -33.81 0.30
CA GLY A 57 -20.94 -34.77 -0.38
C GLY A 57 -20.35 -36.17 -0.52
#